data_AF-A0A7S3JHV2-F1
#
_entry.id   AF-A0A7S3JHV2-F1
#
_cell.length_a   1.000
_cell.length_b   1.000
_cell.length_c   1.000
_cell.angle_alpha   90.00
_cell.angle_beta   90.00
_cell.angle_gamma   90.00
#
_symmetry.space_group_name_H-M   'P 1'
#
loop_
_entity.id
_entity.type
_entity.pdbx_description
1 polymer ?
#
loop_
_entity_poly.entity_id
_entity_poly.type
_entity_poly.pdbx_seq_one_letter_code
_entity_poly.pdbx_strand_id
1 'polypeptide(L)'
;NYPDRSKLKIMFMRESSGIYQFGSRKIYVRVEKDRIIIRVGGGYLTIDEFLDIYTPIELDKIDKKSTSKRINETMAIQRTLIGREVREDSPIRSSLVRRATR
;
A
#
# COMPACT_ATOMS: atom_id res chain seq x y z
N ASN A 1 3.69 -23.88 14.23
CA ASN A 1 3.99 -22.63 14.96
C ASN A 1 4.17 -21.54 13.92
N TYR A 2 3.25 -20.57 13.84
CA TYR A 2 3.29 -19.54 12.80
C TYR A 2 4.50 -18.59 13.02
N PRO A 3 5.29 -18.25 11.99
CA PRO A 3 6.39 -17.32 12.14
C PRO A 3 5.86 -15.91 12.46
N ASP A 4 6.42 -15.27 13.49
CA ASP A 4 6.10 -13.92 13.99
C ASP A 4 4.61 -13.60 14.20
N ARG A 5 4.12 -13.79 15.43
CA ARG A 5 2.79 -13.31 15.88
C ARG A 5 2.56 -11.83 15.59
N SER A 6 3.62 -11.03 15.56
CA SER A 6 3.64 -9.62 15.20
C SER A 6 3.13 -9.38 13.77
N LYS A 7 3.48 -10.26 12.81
CA LYS A 7 3.06 -10.17 11.41
C LYS A 7 1.60 -10.59 11.22
N LEU A 8 1.13 -11.59 11.97
CA LEU A 8 -0.29 -11.98 12.02
C LEU A 8 -1.20 -10.84 12.48
N LYS A 9 -0.78 -10.09 13.50
CA LYS A 9 -1.52 -8.92 14.00
C LYS A 9 -1.68 -7.82 12.93
N ILE A 10 -0.73 -7.72 12.00
CA ILE A 10 -0.77 -6.76 10.89
C ILE A 10 -1.73 -7.24 9.78
N MET A 11 -2.01 -8.54 9.69
CA MET A 11 -2.81 -9.08 8.60
C MET A 11 -4.32 -8.97 8.81
N PHE A 12 -4.83 -8.99 10.04
CA PHE A 12 -6.27 -8.83 10.31
C PHE A 12 -6.61 -7.43 10.81
N MET A 13 -7.47 -6.73 10.08
CA MET A 13 -8.06 -5.46 10.51
C MET A 13 -9.58 -5.60 10.55
N ARG A 14 -10.21 -5.26 11.68
CA ARG A 14 -11.67 -5.31 11.80
C ARG A 14 -12.27 -4.09 11.10
N GLU A 15 -13.14 -4.32 10.10
CA GLU A 15 -13.92 -3.24 9.50
C GLU A 15 -15.24 -3.04 10.24
N SER A 16 -15.98 -4.13 10.45
CA SER A 16 -17.27 -4.11 11.15
C SER A 16 -17.57 -5.46 11.78
N SER A 17 -18.76 -5.60 12.38
CA SER A 17 -19.13 -6.87 13.01
C SER A 17 -19.18 -8.00 11.99
N GLY A 18 -18.41 -9.06 12.23
CA GLY A 18 -18.30 -10.20 11.33
C GLY A 18 -17.57 -9.93 10.01
N ILE A 19 -16.96 -8.75 9.83
CA ILE A 19 -16.25 -8.38 8.61
C ILE A 19 -14.83 -7.93 8.96
N TYR A 20 -13.86 -8.62 8.40
CA TYR A 20 -12.45 -8.36 8.61
C TYR A 20 -11.74 -8.22 7.27
N GLN A 21 -10.68 -7.44 7.25
CA GLN A 21 -9.72 -7.36 6.17
C GLN A 21 -8.54 -8.25 6.52
N PHE A 22 -8.24 -9.24 5.69
CA PHE A 22 -7.06 -10.10 5.74
C PHE A 22 -6.12 -9.77 4.59
N GLY A 23 -5.00 -9.09 4.87
CA GLY A 23 -4.08 -8.62 3.83
C GLY A 23 -4.81 -7.75 2.80
N SER A 24 -4.87 -8.19 1.53
CA SER A 24 -5.61 -7.48 0.47
C SER A 24 -7.07 -7.94 0.30
N ARG A 25 -7.59 -8.83 1.14
CA ARG A 25 -8.92 -9.44 0.98
C ARG A 25 -9.88 -9.09 2.10
N LYS A 26 -11.14 -8.82 1.74
CA LYS A 26 -12.24 -8.69 2.68
C LYS A 26 -12.86 -10.07 2.93
N ILE A 27 -13.04 -10.43 4.20
CA ILE A 27 -13.55 -11.73 4.64
C ILE A 27 -14.72 -11.58 5.62
N TYR A 28 -15.59 -12.58 5.62
CA TYR A 28 -16.70 -12.67 6.56
C TYR A 28 -16.41 -13.74 7.60
N VAL A 29 -16.50 -13.37 8.87
CA VAL A 29 -16.13 -14.19 10.02
C VAL A 29 -17.33 -14.35 10.92
N ARG A 30 -17.60 -15.58 11.34
CA ARG A 30 -18.61 -15.90 12.36
C ARG A 30 -18.01 -16.80 13.42
N VAL A 31 -18.63 -16.83 14.59
CA VAL A 31 -18.29 -17.77 15.67
C VAL A 31 -19.42 -18.78 15.78
N GLU A 32 -19.09 -20.06 15.68
CA GLU A 32 -20.03 -21.17 15.87
C GLU A 32 -19.45 -22.16 16.87
N LYS A 33 -20.16 -22.42 17.98
CA LYS A 33 -19.72 -23.35 19.05
C LYS A 33 -18.26 -23.10 19.48
N ASP A 34 -17.94 -21.84 19.76
CA ASP A 34 -16.60 -21.36 20.15
C ASP A 34 -15.50 -21.55 19.09
N ARG A 35 -15.87 -21.88 17.85
CA ARG A 35 -14.95 -21.99 16.71
C ARG A 35 -15.15 -20.83 15.76
N ILE A 36 -14.04 -20.26 15.30
CA ILE A 36 -14.04 -19.21 14.29
C ILE A 36 -14.17 -19.88 12.92
N ILE A 37 -15.20 -19.45 12.17
CA ILE A 37 -15.49 -19.92 10.82
C ILE A 37 -15.46 -18.73 9.87
N ILE A 38 -14.76 -18.90 8.75
CA ILE A 38 -14.57 -17.89 7.71
C ILE A 38 -15.29 -18.34 6.46
N ARG A 39 -16.17 -17.48 5.93
CA ARG A 39 -16.83 -17.71 4.65
C ARG A 39 -15.89 -17.34 3.50
N VAL A 40 -15.75 -18.26 2.56
CA VAL A 40 -15.00 -18.08 1.30
C VAL A 40 -15.90 -18.41 0.11
N GLY A 41 -15.44 -18.15 -1.11
CA GLY A 41 -16.24 -18.37 -2.33
C GLY A 41 -16.71 -19.82 -2.54
N GLY A 42 -16.00 -20.80 -1.97
CA GLY A 42 -16.31 -22.24 -2.09
C GLY A 42 -16.93 -22.89 -0.85
N GLY A 43 -17.26 -22.13 0.20
CA GLY A 43 -17.83 -22.68 1.43
C GLY A 43 -17.33 -21.98 2.69
N TYR A 44 -17.05 -22.77 3.73
CA TYR A 44 -16.60 -22.29 5.02
C TYR A 44 -15.32 -23.01 5.42
N LEU A 45 -14.38 -22.25 5.96
CA LEU A 45 -13.12 -22.78 6.50
C LEU A 45 -13.02 -22.43 7.97
N THR A 46 -12.35 -23.30 8.73
CA THR A 46 -11.88 -22.92 10.06
C THR A 46 -10.77 -21.88 9.94
N ILE A 47 -10.50 -21.15 11.03
CA ILE A 47 -9.40 -20.18 11.05
C ILE A 47 -8.06 -20.84 10.71
N ASP A 48 -7.81 -22.06 11.20
CA ASP A 48 -6.55 -22.76 10.96
C ASP A 48 -6.36 -23.08 9.46
N GLU A 49 -7.36 -23.71 8.83
CA GLU A 49 -7.33 -24.01 7.39
C GLU A 49 -7.21 -22.74 6.54
N PHE A 50 -7.92 -21.67 6.92
CA PHE A 50 -7.85 -20.41 6.22
C PHE A 50 -6.43 -19.82 6.26
N LEU A 51 -5.80 -19.83 7.42
CA LEU A 51 -4.45 -19.30 7.58
C LEU A 51 -3.45 -20.11 6.76
N ASP A 52 -3.52 -21.44 6.80
CA ASP A 52 -2.56 -22.32 6.10
C ASP A 52 -2.62 -22.10 4.59
N ILE A 53 -3.82 -21.89 4.04
CA ILE A 53 -4.03 -21.66 2.61
C ILE A 53 -3.64 -20.24 2.21
N TYR A 54 -4.11 -19.22 2.94
CA TYR A 54 -4.06 -17.83 2.45
C TYR A 54 -2.89 -17.01 2.97
N THR A 55 -2.29 -17.36 4.11
CA THR A 55 -1.13 -16.62 4.63
C THR A 55 0.07 -16.63 3.68
N PRO A 56 0.54 -17.77 3.14
CA PRO A 56 1.68 -17.75 2.21
C PRO A 56 1.39 -16.92 0.95
N ILE A 57 0.15 -16.98 0.44
CA ILE A 57 -0.28 -16.21 -0.73
C ILE A 57 -0.25 -14.70 -0.46
N GLU A 58 -0.68 -14.27 0.72
CA GLU A 58 -0.65 -12.85 1.10
C GLU A 58 0.77 -12.37 1.39
N LEU A 59 1.64 -13.21 1.99
CA LEU A 59 3.05 -12.89 2.18
C LEU A 59 3.76 -12.65 0.84
N ASP A 60 3.57 -13.53 -0.14
CA ASP A 60 4.14 -13.38 -1.49
C ASP A 60 3.70 -12.07 -2.18
N LYS A 61 2.47 -11.61 -1.94
CA LYS A 61 1.98 -10.34 -2.48
C LYS A 61 2.61 -9.14 -1.80
N ILE A 62 2.79 -9.21 -0.48
CA ILE A 62 3.39 -8.13 0.31
C ILE A 62 4.85 -7.94 -0.11
N ASP A 63 5.61 -9.02 -0.27
CA ASP A 63 7.02 -8.95 -0.67
C ASP A 63 7.20 -8.32 -2.06
N LYS A 64 6.34 -8.70 -3.01
CA LYS A 64 6.30 -8.10 -4.35
C LYS A 64 5.94 -6.61 -4.30
N LYS A 65 4.92 -6.25 -3.53
CA LYS A 65 4.46 -4.85 -3.39
C LYS A 65 5.46 -3.97 -2.64
N SER A 66 6.19 -4.53 -1.67
CA SER A 66 7.26 -3.83 -0.93
C SER A 66 8.40 -3.43 -1.88
N THR A 67 8.74 -4.32 -2.80
CA THR A 67 9.72 -4.07 -3.86
C THR A 67 9.23 -2.96 -4.79
N SER A 68 8.01 -3.04 -5.32
CA SER A 68 7.45 -2.00 -6.20
C SER A 68 7.28 -0.64 -5.53
N LYS A 69 6.91 -0.58 -4.24
CA LYS A 69 6.84 0.68 -3.50
C LYS A 69 8.20 1.34 -3.36
N ARG A 70 9.25 0.58 -3.02
CA ARG A 70 10.63 1.09 -2.93
C ARG A 70 11.11 1.65 -4.26
N ILE A 71 10.79 0.97 -5.37
CA ILE A 71 11.19 1.42 -6.71
C ILE A 71 10.46 2.71 -7.10
N ASN A 72 9.15 2.80 -6.83
CA ASN A 72 8.36 4.01 -7.13
C ASN A 72 8.78 5.21 -6.28
N GLU A 73 9.09 5.00 -4.99
CA GLU A 73 9.61 6.04 -4.10
C GLU A 73 10.96 6.57 -4.59
N THR A 74 11.87 5.67 -4.99
CA THR A 74 13.17 6.04 -5.56
C THR A 74 13.03 6.84 -6.87
N MET A 75 12.13 6.43 -7.77
CA MET A 75 11.86 7.15 -9.02
C MET A 75 11.21 8.52 -8.80
N ALA A 76 10.34 8.67 -7.80
CA ALA A 76 9.71 9.95 -7.46
C ALA A 76 10.73 10.96 -6.91
N ILE A 77 11.69 10.49 -6.10
CA ILE A 77 12.81 11.32 -5.59
C ILE A 77 13.74 11.75 -6.73
N GLN A 78 14.04 10.86 -7.68
CA GLN A 78 14.88 11.22 -8.83
C GLN A 78 14.26 12.30 -9.72
N ARG A 79 12.94 12.24 -10.00
CA ARG A 79 12.25 13.27 -10.79
C ARG A 79 12.20 14.63 -10.08
N THR A 80 12.07 14.64 -8.75
CA THR A 80 12.00 15.88 -7.96
C THR A 80 13.37 16.53 -7.75
N LEU A 81 14.46 15.76 -7.71
CA LEU A 81 15.82 16.30 -7.64
C LEU A 81 16.28 16.92 -8.98
N ILE A 82 15.88 16.36 -10.12
CA ILE A 82 16.21 16.90 -11.45
C ILE A 82 15.38 18.15 -11.80
N GLY A 83 14.22 18.35 -11.17
CA GLY A 83 13.34 19.52 -11.41
C GLY A 83 13.71 20.80 -10.65
N ARG A 84 14.85 20.83 -9.95
CA ARG A 84 15.27 21.97 -9.10
C ARG A 84 16.39 22.82 -9.70
N GLU A 85 16.56 22.80 -11.02
CA GLU A 85 17.17 23.92 -11.74
C GLU A 85 16.12 25.01 -11.97
N VAL A 86 16.09 25.94 -11.00
CA VAL A 86 15.75 27.36 -11.10
C VAL A 86 15.25 27.80 -12.49
N ARG A 87 13.94 27.73 -12.70
CA ARG A 87 13.24 28.60 -13.66
C ARG A 87 12.93 29.90 -12.93
N GLU A 88 13.85 30.85 -12.97
CA GLU A 88 13.53 32.25 -12.69
C GLU A 88 12.92 32.87 -13.95
N ASP A 89 11.59 32.95 -13.98
CA ASP A 89 10.89 33.88 -14.87
C ASP A 89 9.84 34.60 -14.02
N SER A 90 10.23 35.75 -13.45
CA SER A 90 9.30 36.68 -12.79
C SER A 90 8.79 37.71 -13.80
N PRO A 91 7.47 37.99 -13.87
CA PRO A 91 6.93 38.94 -14.82
C PRO A 91 7.01 40.35 -14.21
N ILE A 92 8.14 41.04 -14.37
CA ILE A 92 8.22 42.47 -14.06
C ILE A 92 8.79 43.22 -15.26
N ARG A 93 7.94 44.08 -15.82
CA ARG A 93 8.21 45.14 -16.81
C ARG A 93 9.61 45.77 -16.65
N SER A 94 10.41 45.72 -17.72
CA SER A 94 11.17 46.89 -18.17
C SER A 94 11.45 46.79 -19.67
N SER A 95 10.69 47.52 -20.48
CA SER A 95 11.07 47.85 -21.86
C SER A 95 12.16 48.91 -21.81
N LEU A 96 13.39 48.53 -22.14
CA LEU A 96 14.51 49.44 -22.42
C LEU A 96 14.67 49.54 -23.94
N VAL A 97 14.39 50.72 -24.51
CA VAL A 97 14.87 51.06 -25.86
C VAL A 97 15.85 52.23 -25.77
N ARG A 98 17.12 51.79 -25.72
CA ARG A 98 18.39 52.39 -26.16
C ARG A 98 18.38 53.84 -26.69
N ARG A 99 19.19 54.67 -26.02
CA ARG A 99 20.00 55.70 -26.69
C ARG A 99 21.11 55.03 -27.51
N ALA A 100 21.31 55.47 -28.74
CA ALA A 100 22.55 55.29 -29.49
C ALA A 100 23.00 56.66 -30.00
N THR A 101 24.26 56.99 -29.72
CA THR A 101 25.02 58.15 -30.18
C THR A 101 25.63 57.89 -31.56
N ARG A 102 25.52 58.83 -32.50
CA ARG A 102 26.65 59.60 -33.07
C ARG A 102 26.13 60.71 -33.98
#